data_AF-A0A166J4C9-F1
#
_entry.id   AF-A0A166J4C9-F1
#
_cell.length_a   1.000
_cell.length_b   1.000
_cell.length_c   1.000
_cell.angle_alpha   90.00
_cell.angle_beta   90.00
_cell.angle_gamma   90.00
#
_symmetry.space_group_name_H-M   'P 1'
#
loop_
_entity.id
_entity.type
_entity.pdbx_description
1 polymer ?
#
loop_
_entity_poly.entity_id
_entity_poly.type
_entity_poly.pdbx_seq_one_letter_code
_entity_poly.pdbx_strand_id
1 'polypeptide(L)'
;MERPGLPSFSGVSYWKTEEPGWEADWAEELARLKLAVSQLSVPDTVRLWRELYDDVDSPRNGSRELDWYTRALLEASMNDATEYEGHPYWVEMMRHGVCDLLTTMASHDDLCHEDSEAWLGNILQAAASVFLACKYCETNERVPDFVQALWPGVLQMSLTLWDNLYAHRESLLRPLNEDDGDPTKPDIPRRKVAMTLAIFAPVAHSTRFPAASEGRNALRLMVYLWFNKSHQDETWDTESKPLDHLINLPSSILDASFEHTEDAYEDFITNDILGVYGPIPFLKRLANMLKHPGLVDDTLQNTLWGLKRFAVHPRCISHLHETGMLLAMRQAYDRQLQHNSQNPSEDTESKCINECRLSLQTLMIYREVMRSRPPAEAAVPLLHKPLDVIQMIARAIVTAHRALLLSDQIAREGDTELQYLWTIIRTYRRFAEALNMRTGKNTSRQALKQSFEENWYWALAEAREMAQCISSEDHLSTHRSIIDAWKVLGETVGLNEDEKKAAYEQEKLRRTADICGWRGCAHHTEVARGIQLQVCKGCKQAWYCGRECQRLDWKEGGHRVKCRRLKQ
;
A
#
# COMPACT_ATOMS: atom_id res chain seq x y z
N MET A 1 6.12 -22.87 -7.31
CA MET A 1 5.89 -21.69 -6.47
C MET A 1 7.12 -20.81 -6.62
N GLU A 2 7.05 -19.78 -7.45
CA GLU A 2 8.09 -18.75 -7.48
C GLU A 2 7.98 -17.96 -6.17
N ARG A 3 9.08 -17.85 -5.42
CA ARG A 3 9.12 -17.04 -4.20
C ARG A 3 8.82 -15.58 -4.59
N PRO A 4 8.00 -14.83 -3.83
CA PRO A 4 7.85 -13.41 -4.06
C PRO A 4 9.25 -12.77 -4.00
N GLY A 5 9.65 -12.08 -5.06
CA GLY A 5 10.94 -11.42 -5.13
C GLY A 5 11.07 -10.45 -3.95
N LEU A 6 12.15 -10.57 -3.18
CA LEU A 6 12.50 -9.55 -2.20
C LEU A 6 12.60 -8.20 -2.94
N PRO A 7 12.05 -7.10 -2.40
CA PRO A 7 12.26 -5.78 -2.97
C PRO A 7 13.76 -5.59 -3.20
N SER A 8 14.18 -5.19 -4.40
CA SER A 8 15.57 -4.81 -4.63
C SER A 8 15.85 -3.58 -3.76
N PHE A 9 16.52 -3.77 -2.62
CA PHE A 9 16.94 -2.68 -1.75
C PHE A 9 18.14 -1.98 -2.38
N SER A 10 17.90 -1.13 -3.39
CA SER A 10 18.90 -0.20 -3.93
C SER A 10 19.24 0.94 -2.95
N GLY A 11 18.61 0.96 -1.77
CA GLY A 11 18.78 2.00 -0.74
C GLY A 11 20.16 2.06 -0.06
N VAL A 12 21.13 1.27 -0.51
CA VAL A 12 22.52 1.30 -0.03
C VAL A 12 23.23 2.60 -0.45
N SER A 13 22.84 3.20 -1.57
CA SER A 13 23.38 4.50 -2.00
C SER A 13 23.13 5.61 -0.97
N TYR A 14 22.07 5.49 -0.17
CA TYR A 14 21.67 6.53 0.80
C TYR A 14 22.52 6.66 2.05
N TRP A 15 23.37 5.67 2.33
CA TRP A 15 24.30 5.74 3.46
C TRP A 15 25.66 6.34 3.08
N LYS A 16 25.86 6.66 1.79
CA LYS A 16 27.03 7.42 1.34
C LYS A 16 26.80 8.89 1.64
N THR A 17 27.51 9.41 2.63
CA THR A 17 27.54 10.85 2.94
C THR A 17 28.30 11.58 1.83
N GLU A 18 27.60 12.38 1.03
CA GLU A 18 28.18 13.28 0.02
C GLU A 18 28.76 14.54 0.68
N GLU A 19 29.86 14.42 1.43
CA GLU A 19 30.58 15.60 1.91
C GLU A 19 31.78 15.90 1.00
N PRO A 20 31.72 16.97 0.18
CA PRO A 20 32.75 17.25 -0.81
C PRO A 20 34.03 17.80 -0.16
N GLY A 21 35.14 17.10 -0.38
CA GLY A 21 36.50 17.60 -0.09
C GLY A 21 37.40 16.68 0.74
N TRP A 22 36.89 15.54 1.24
CA TRP A 22 37.64 14.66 2.15
C TRP A 22 37.91 13.27 1.55
N GLU A 23 37.38 13.01 0.36
CA GLU A 23 37.27 11.67 -0.23
C GLU A 23 38.62 11.00 -0.55
N ALA A 24 39.70 11.77 -0.76
CA ALA A 24 40.99 11.22 -1.16
C ALA A 24 41.75 10.56 0.01
N ASP A 25 41.91 11.25 1.14
CA ASP A 25 42.54 10.68 2.35
C ASP A 25 41.62 9.63 3.00
N TRP A 26 40.30 9.82 2.85
CA TRP A 26 39.27 8.91 3.38
C TRP A 26 39.25 7.55 2.68
N ALA A 27 39.40 7.51 1.35
CA ALA A 27 39.34 6.25 0.61
C ALA A 27 40.47 5.29 1.02
N GLU A 28 41.67 5.81 1.30
CA GLU A 28 42.82 5.01 1.72
C GLU A 28 42.64 4.49 3.15
N GLU A 29 42.22 5.34 4.08
CA GLU A 29 42.01 4.95 5.48
C GLU A 29 40.83 3.98 5.64
N LEU A 30 39.73 4.20 4.93
CA LEU A 30 38.61 3.27 4.90
C LEU A 30 39.01 1.93 4.26
N ALA A 31 39.82 1.92 3.21
CA ALA A 31 40.36 0.69 2.63
C ALA A 31 41.27 -0.06 3.60
N ARG A 32 42.11 0.67 4.37
CA ARG A 32 42.94 0.13 5.44
C ARG A 32 42.10 -0.50 6.54
N LEU A 33 41.06 0.19 7.00
CA LEU A 33 40.15 -0.30 8.04
C LEU A 33 39.34 -1.50 7.56
N LYS A 34 38.86 -1.52 6.31
CA LYS A 34 38.21 -2.69 5.71
C LYS A 34 39.14 -3.90 5.71
N LEU A 35 40.39 -3.72 5.29
CA LEU A 35 41.38 -4.79 5.29
C LEU A 35 41.64 -5.27 6.72
N ALA A 36 41.78 -4.37 7.68
CA ALA A 36 41.96 -4.71 9.09
C ALA A 36 40.75 -5.49 9.65
N VAL A 37 39.52 -4.99 9.43
CA VAL A 37 38.27 -5.66 9.84
C VAL A 37 38.14 -7.05 9.20
N SER A 38 38.53 -7.19 7.93
CA SER A 38 38.50 -8.49 7.23
C SER A 38 39.50 -9.51 7.78
N GLN A 39 40.56 -9.04 8.45
CA GLN A 39 41.60 -9.87 9.07
C GLN A 39 41.33 -10.18 10.54
N LEU A 40 40.42 -9.44 11.19
CA LEU A 40 40.04 -9.68 12.58
C LEU A 40 39.09 -10.86 12.70
N SER A 41 39.24 -11.63 13.78
CA SER A 41 38.21 -12.59 14.16
C SER A 41 36.97 -11.84 14.62
N VAL A 42 35.78 -12.40 14.42
CA VAL A 42 34.52 -11.79 14.88
C VAL A 42 34.51 -11.42 16.37
N PRO A 43 35.00 -12.26 17.31
CA PRO A 43 35.11 -11.86 18.70
C PRO A 43 36.09 -10.69 18.92
N ASP A 44 37.21 -10.64 18.19
CA ASP A 44 38.14 -9.51 18.27
C ASP A 44 37.51 -8.23 17.71
N THR A 45 36.68 -8.34 16.67
CA THR A 45 35.91 -7.21 16.12
C THR A 45 34.95 -6.64 17.16
N VAL A 46 34.13 -7.48 17.81
CA VAL A 46 33.19 -7.00 18.84
C VAL A 46 33.93 -6.44 20.05
N ARG A 47 35.06 -7.06 20.44
CA ARG A 47 35.90 -6.55 21.53
C ARG A 47 36.50 -5.19 21.19
N LEU A 48 37.11 -5.04 20.02
CA LEU A 48 37.68 -3.76 19.57
C LEU A 48 36.60 -2.69 19.47
N TRP A 49 35.42 -3.04 18.96
CA TRP A 49 34.31 -2.09 18.91
C TRP A 49 33.87 -1.63 20.29
N ARG A 50 33.83 -2.54 21.27
CA ARG A 50 33.55 -2.20 22.67
C ARG A 50 34.67 -1.35 23.30
N GLU A 51 35.94 -1.69 23.06
CA GLU A 51 37.08 -0.90 23.54
C GLU A 51 37.05 0.53 22.98
N LEU A 52 36.80 0.66 21.66
CA LEU A 52 36.63 1.97 21.01
C LEU A 52 35.44 2.75 21.56
N TYR A 53 34.40 2.07 22.06
CA TYR A 53 33.25 2.70 22.69
C TYR A 53 33.54 3.11 24.15
N ASP A 54 34.18 2.24 24.93
CA ASP A 54 34.50 2.48 26.33
C ASP A 54 35.59 3.57 26.49
N ASP A 55 36.47 3.76 25.50
CA ASP A 55 37.52 4.81 25.48
C ASP A 55 36.95 6.21 25.16
N VAL A 56 35.67 6.31 24.78
CA VAL A 56 35.01 7.59 24.50
C VAL A 56 34.63 8.29 25.81
N ASP A 57 35.63 8.80 26.54
CA ASP A 57 35.42 9.69 27.70
C ASP A 57 34.71 11.03 27.31
N SER A 58 34.58 11.30 26.01
CA SER A 58 33.85 12.44 25.44
C SER A 58 33.31 12.08 24.06
N PRO A 59 31.98 12.21 23.79
CA PRO A 59 31.34 11.91 22.50
C PRO A 59 32.00 12.57 21.27
N ARG A 60 32.83 13.60 21.48
CA ARG A 60 33.40 14.45 20.42
C ARG A 60 34.65 13.88 19.73
N ASN A 61 35.49 13.08 20.40
CA ASN A 61 36.75 12.58 19.81
C ASN A 61 36.70 11.10 19.41
N GLY A 62 36.02 10.26 20.20
CA GLY A 62 35.88 8.83 19.89
C GLY A 62 34.88 8.52 18.78
N SER A 63 34.02 9.47 18.42
CA SER A 63 32.99 9.23 17.39
C SER A 63 33.55 8.98 16.00
N ARG A 64 34.74 9.50 15.65
CA ARG A 64 35.31 9.33 14.29
C ARG A 64 35.88 7.94 14.05
N GLU A 65 36.74 7.44 14.94
CA GLU A 65 37.29 6.08 14.78
C GLU A 65 36.19 5.03 14.88
N LEU A 66 35.25 5.23 15.80
CA LEU A 66 34.05 4.41 15.93
C LEU A 66 33.15 4.45 14.68
N ASP A 67 32.94 5.63 14.10
CA ASP A 67 32.23 5.83 12.83
C ASP A 67 32.91 5.08 11.69
N TRP A 68 34.22 5.26 11.55
CA TRP A 68 34.98 4.61 10.49
C TRP A 68 34.98 3.09 10.64
N TYR A 69 35.13 2.58 11.86
CA TYR A 69 35.09 1.16 12.13
C TYR A 69 33.70 0.57 11.84
N THR A 70 32.64 1.27 12.25
CA THR A 70 31.25 0.88 11.97
C THR A 70 31.00 0.85 10.47
N ARG A 71 31.40 1.90 9.73
CA ARG A 71 31.27 1.94 8.27
C ARG A 71 32.08 0.85 7.58
N ALA A 72 33.30 0.58 8.01
CA ALA A 72 34.13 -0.50 7.48
C ALA A 72 33.46 -1.87 7.69
N LEU A 73 32.88 -2.12 8.87
CA LEU A 73 32.09 -3.32 9.16
C LEU A 73 30.87 -3.46 8.24
N LEU A 74 30.14 -2.37 8.08
CA LEU A 74 28.94 -2.31 7.26
C LEU A 74 29.27 -2.57 5.79
N GLU A 75 30.25 -1.87 5.23
CA GLU A 75 30.65 -2.05 3.85
C GLU A 75 31.28 -3.42 3.59
N ALA A 76 32.06 -3.96 4.54
CA ALA A 76 32.57 -5.34 4.46
C ALA A 76 31.42 -6.37 4.44
N SER A 77 30.30 -6.07 5.13
CA SER A 77 29.13 -6.95 5.15
C SER A 77 28.16 -6.74 3.98
N MET A 78 28.27 -5.62 3.25
CA MET A 78 27.33 -5.22 2.18
C MET A 78 27.91 -5.29 0.76
N ASN A 79 29.23 -5.43 0.59
CA ASN A 79 29.88 -5.37 -0.73
C ASN A 79 29.51 -6.52 -1.69
N ASP A 80 28.93 -7.62 -1.20
CA ASP A 80 28.37 -8.67 -2.07
C ASP A 80 26.86 -8.54 -2.20
N ALA A 81 26.42 -7.41 -2.77
CA ALA A 81 25.02 -7.12 -3.07
C ALA A 81 24.35 -8.15 -4.03
N THR A 82 25.11 -9.12 -4.53
CA THR A 82 24.60 -10.24 -5.34
C THR A 82 24.56 -11.59 -4.62
N GLU A 83 25.27 -11.80 -3.50
CA GLU A 83 25.33 -13.12 -2.85
C GLU A 83 25.46 -13.01 -1.33
N TYR A 84 24.42 -13.47 -0.61
CA TYR A 84 24.35 -14.32 0.59
C TYR A 84 25.50 -14.37 1.66
N GLU A 85 26.71 -13.84 1.45
CA GLU A 85 27.91 -14.06 2.27
C GLU A 85 28.06 -13.13 3.49
N GLY A 86 27.46 -11.94 3.49
CA GLY A 86 27.53 -11.00 4.62
C GLY A 86 26.71 -11.41 5.86
N HIS A 87 25.71 -12.28 5.69
CA HIS A 87 24.78 -12.66 6.75
C HIS A 87 25.38 -13.60 7.82
N PRO A 88 26.19 -14.62 7.47
CA PRO A 88 26.95 -15.41 8.45
C PRO A 88 27.84 -14.57 9.38
N TYR A 89 28.42 -13.48 8.87
CA TYR A 89 29.28 -12.60 9.66
C TYR A 89 28.49 -11.88 10.77
N TRP A 90 27.36 -11.26 10.42
CA TRP A 90 26.48 -10.61 11.41
C TRP A 90 25.88 -11.60 12.41
N VAL A 91 25.59 -12.81 11.97
CA VAL A 91 25.17 -13.91 12.86
C VAL A 91 26.24 -14.21 13.91
N GLU A 92 27.50 -14.30 13.49
CA GLU A 92 28.60 -14.54 14.42
C GLU A 92 28.82 -13.33 15.34
N MET A 93 28.66 -12.10 14.83
CA MET A 93 28.73 -10.89 15.67
C MET A 93 27.65 -10.90 16.75
N MET A 94 26.43 -11.34 16.42
CA MET A 94 25.36 -11.53 17.39
C MET A 94 25.73 -12.54 18.47
N ARG A 95 26.37 -13.67 18.13
CA ARG A 95 26.87 -14.64 19.11
C ARG A 95 27.93 -14.08 20.05
N HIS A 96 28.68 -13.08 19.60
CA HIS A 96 29.70 -12.41 20.39
C HIS A 96 29.22 -11.16 21.11
N GLY A 97 27.90 -10.93 21.20
CA GLY A 97 27.32 -9.88 22.04
C GLY A 97 27.25 -8.51 21.38
N VAL A 98 27.17 -8.45 20.04
CA VAL A 98 26.94 -7.18 19.33
C VAL A 98 25.62 -6.54 19.73
N CYS A 99 24.57 -7.34 20.00
CA CYS A 99 23.28 -6.83 20.47
C CYS A 99 23.40 -6.20 21.86
N ASP A 100 24.18 -6.79 22.77
CA ASP A 100 24.40 -6.23 24.11
C ASP A 100 25.17 -4.91 24.05
N LEU A 101 26.18 -4.83 23.16
CA LEU A 101 26.91 -3.60 22.90
C LEU A 101 25.97 -2.51 22.36
N LEU A 102 25.21 -2.81 21.30
CA LEU A 102 24.25 -1.88 20.72
C LEU A 102 23.14 -1.49 21.70
N THR A 103 22.70 -2.40 22.59
CA THR A 103 21.77 -2.10 23.67
C THR A 103 22.36 -1.07 24.63
N THR A 104 23.62 -1.27 25.03
CA THR A 104 24.34 -0.34 25.91
C THR A 104 24.44 1.03 25.25
N MET A 105 24.90 1.09 24.00
CA MET A 105 24.98 2.32 23.21
C MET A 105 23.63 3.02 23.06
N ALA A 106 22.56 2.27 22.82
CA ALA A 106 21.21 2.80 22.67
C ALA A 106 20.59 3.27 23.99
N SER A 107 21.10 2.83 25.14
CA SER A 107 20.59 3.20 26.47
C SER A 107 21.06 4.57 26.96
N HIS A 108 22.00 5.20 26.25
CA HIS A 108 22.58 6.49 26.61
C HIS A 108 21.63 7.67 26.35
N ASP A 109 21.40 8.50 27.37
CA ASP A 109 20.51 9.67 27.29
C ASP A 109 20.96 10.73 26.25
N ASP A 110 22.24 10.72 25.88
CA ASP A 110 22.85 11.64 24.91
C ASP A 110 22.85 11.10 23.47
N LEU A 111 22.18 9.97 23.20
CA LEU A 111 22.03 9.37 21.87
C LEU A 111 21.53 10.36 20.82
N CYS A 112 20.60 11.23 21.21
CA CYS A 112 19.96 12.19 20.32
C CYS A 112 20.44 13.63 20.52
N HIS A 113 21.61 13.83 21.15
CA HIS A 113 22.21 15.15 21.33
C HIS A 113 22.69 15.74 19.99
N GLU A 114 22.69 17.06 19.84
CA GLU A 114 23.02 17.75 18.58
C GLU A 114 24.45 17.42 18.09
N ASP A 115 25.40 17.27 19.02
CA ASP A 115 26.78 16.87 18.72
C ASP A 115 26.94 15.37 18.34
N SER A 116 25.88 14.57 18.48
CA SER A 116 25.90 13.10 18.39
C SER A 116 25.31 12.55 17.08
N GLU A 117 25.01 13.38 16.08
CA GLU A 117 24.34 12.94 14.83
C GLU A 117 25.08 11.80 14.11
N ALA A 118 26.40 11.94 13.91
CA ALA A 118 27.20 10.91 13.27
C ALA A 118 27.11 9.59 14.05
N TRP A 119 27.16 9.68 15.38
CA TRP A 119 27.08 8.55 16.28
C TRP A 119 25.71 7.84 16.22
N LEU A 120 24.62 8.60 16.30
CA LEU A 120 23.26 8.06 16.11
C LEU A 120 23.15 7.35 14.74
N GLY A 121 23.71 7.96 13.70
CA GLY A 121 23.70 7.38 12.36
C GLY A 121 24.37 6.00 12.30
N ASN A 122 25.49 5.81 12.99
CA ASN A 122 26.21 4.53 13.03
C ASN A 122 25.46 3.47 13.82
N ILE A 123 24.90 3.83 14.98
CA ILE A 123 24.09 2.90 15.78
C ILE A 123 22.89 2.42 14.97
N LEU A 124 22.18 3.33 14.31
CA LEU A 124 21.04 3.01 13.45
C LEU A 124 21.43 2.08 12.30
N GLN A 125 22.56 2.35 11.65
CA GLN A 125 23.02 1.54 10.52
C GLN A 125 23.48 0.14 10.96
N ALA A 126 24.15 0.02 12.10
CA ALA A 126 24.48 -1.27 12.69
C ALA A 126 23.23 -2.05 13.12
N ALA A 127 22.27 -1.40 13.79
CA ALA A 127 20.99 -2.01 14.15
C ALA A 127 20.22 -2.49 12.90
N ALA A 128 20.17 -1.67 11.84
CA ALA A 128 19.59 -2.05 10.56
C ALA A 128 20.25 -3.32 9.98
N SER A 129 21.55 -3.47 10.13
CA SER A 129 22.30 -4.62 9.61
C SER A 129 22.04 -5.89 10.41
N VAL A 130 21.92 -5.76 11.74
CA VAL A 130 21.42 -6.84 12.61
C VAL A 130 20.02 -7.27 12.15
N PHE A 131 19.09 -6.35 11.94
CA PHE A 131 17.74 -6.66 11.47
C PHE A 131 17.73 -7.35 10.10
N LEU A 132 18.53 -6.88 9.13
CA LEU A 132 18.67 -7.54 7.84
C LEU A 132 19.22 -8.97 7.96
N ALA A 133 20.21 -9.19 8.84
CA ALA A 133 20.74 -10.52 9.11
C ALA A 133 19.68 -11.46 9.69
N CYS A 134 18.84 -10.97 10.60
CA CYS A 134 17.72 -11.72 11.15
C CYS A 134 16.70 -12.08 10.08
N LYS A 135 16.25 -11.09 9.28
CA LYS A 135 15.31 -11.32 8.17
C LYS A 135 15.81 -12.38 7.19
N TYR A 136 17.09 -12.31 6.85
CA TYR A 136 17.71 -13.27 5.96
C TYR A 136 17.69 -14.70 6.53
N CYS A 137 18.01 -14.86 7.82
CA CYS A 137 17.98 -16.16 8.48
C CYS A 137 16.59 -16.81 8.39
N GLU A 138 15.52 -16.02 8.51
CA GLU A 138 14.14 -16.51 8.42
C GLU A 138 13.76 -17.03 7.04
N THR A 139 14.19 -16.33 5.98
CA THR A 139 13.83 -16.71 4.60
C THR A 139 14.48 -18.02 4.12
N ASN A 140 15.49 -18.53 4.83
CA ASN A 140 16.30 -19.66 4.38
C ASN A 140 15.81 -21.05 4.83
N GLU A 141 14.58 -21.19 5.35
CA GLU A 141 13.88 -22.45 5.76
C GLU A 141 14.61 -23.33 6.80
N ARG A 142 15.89 -23.09 7.05
CA ARG A 142 16.71 -23.62 8.12
C ARG A 142 17.11 -22.45 8.99
N VAL A 143 16.15 -21.89 9.72
CA VAL A 143 16.50 -21.04 10.87
C VAL A 143 17.15 -21.98 11.87
N PRO A 144 18.47 -21.99 12.03
CA PRO A 144 19.09 -22.93 12.94
C PRO A 144 18.71 -22.50 14.36
N ASP A 145 18.56 -23.44 15.29
CA ASP A 145 18.11 -23.17 16.67
C ASP A 145 18.89 -22.04 17.36
N PHE A 146 20.14 -21.80 16.94
CA PHE A 146 20.94 -20.69 17.46
C PHE A 146 20.36 -19.31 17.11
N VAL A 147 19.70 -19.10 15.96
CA VAL A 147 19.12 -17.78 15.61
C VAL A 147 17.98 -17.45 16.57
N GLN A 148 17.19 -18.45 16.95
CA GLN A 148 16.17 -18.29 17.98
C GLN A 148 16.78 -17.92 19.34
N ALA A 149 17.97 -18.46 19.67
CA ALA A 149 18.69 -18.11 20.89
C ALA A 149 19.24 -16.67 20.89
N LEU A 150 19.45 -16.07 19.72
CA LEU A 150 19.89 -14.67 19.57
C LEU A 150 18.72 -13.67 19.64
N TRP A 151 17.49 -14.16 19.51
CA TRP A 151 16.29 -13.32 19.43
C TRP A 151 16.05 -12.41 20.64
N PRO A 152 16.24 -12.89 21.89
CA PRO A 152 16.10 -12.01 23.06
C PRO A 152 17.06 -10.81 23.04
N GLY A 153 18.28 -10.97 22.52
CA GLY A 153 19.25 -9.89 22.40
C GLY A 153 18.84 -8.85 21.36
N VAL A 154 18.39 -9.30 20.18
CA VAL A 154 17.90 -8.40 19.11
C VAL A 154 16.67 -7.63 19.58
N LEU A 155 15.75 -8.31 20.28
CA LEU A 155 14.58 -7.72 20.88
C LEU A 155 14.98 -6.64 21.89
N GLN A 156 15.79 -6.97 22.91
CA GLN A 156 16.20 -6.03 23.95
C GLN A 156 16.90 -4.80 23.36
N MET A 157 17.78 -5.01 22.38
CA MET A 157 18.45 -3.94 21.64
C MET A 157 17.43 -3.02 20.95
N SER A 158 16.48 -3.60 20.22
CA SER A 158 15.47 -2.82 19.50
C SER A 158 14.56 -2.05 20.45
N LEU A 159 14.09 -2.66 21.55
CA LEU A 159 13.26 -2.00 22.55
C LEU A 159 13.97 -0.80 23.16
N THR A 160 15.22 -0.99 23.58
CA THR A 160 16.05 0.08 24.17
C THR A 160 16.27 1.22 23.18
N LEU A 161 16.57 0.89 21.92
CA LEU A 161 16.75 1.87 20.85
C LEU A 161 15.48 2.68 20.58
N TRP A 162 14.32 2.01 20.48
CA TRP A 162 13.06 2.69 20.18
C TRP A 162 12.53 3.49 21.36
N ASP A 163 12.73 3.02 22.59
CA ASP A 163 12.37 3.75 23.81
C ASP A 163 13.15 5.06 23.92
N ASN A 164 14.47 4.99 23.73
CA ASN A 164 15.35 6.15 23.75
C ASN A 164 14.98 7.13 22.62
N LEU A 165 14.95 6.67 21.36
CA LEU A 165 14.62 7.54 20.22
C LEU A 165 13.24 8.17 20.33
N TYR A 166 12.26 7.45 20.90
CA TYR A 166 10.94 8.01 21.12
C TYR A 166 10.94 9.05 22.25
N ALA A 167 11.69 8.83 23.35
CA ALA A 167 11.85 9.80 24.43
C ALA A 167 12.45 11.13 23.92
N HIS A 168 13.36 11.04 22.95
CA HIS A 168 14.05 12.20 22.36
C HIS A 168 13.52 12.64 20.98
N ARG A 169 12.37 12.13 20.54
CA ARG A 169 11.81 12.34 19.19
C ARG A 169 11.71 13.81 18.72
N GLU A 170 11.59 14.76 19.64
CA GLU A 170 11.54 16.20 19.30
C GLU A 170 12.86 16.70 18.71
N SER A 171 14.01 16.13 19.10
CA SER A 171 15.29 16.49 18.50
C SER A 171 15.40 16.04 17.05
N LEU A 172 14.68 14.99 16.65
CA LEU A 172 14.62 14.51 15.26
C LEU A 172 13.90 15.48 14.30
N LEU A 173 13.22 16.52 14.82
CA LEU A 173 12.57 17.55 14.01
C LEU A 173 13.32 18.89 14.01
N ARG A 174 14.38 19.04 14.81
CA ARG A 174 15.10 20.30 14.88
C ARG A 174 15.86 20.53 13.58
N PRO A 175 15.75 21.72 12.96
CA PRO A 175 16.64 22.12 11.88
C PRO A 175 18.09 22.09 12.38
N LEU A 176 18.96 21.35 11.69
CA LEU A 176 20.39 21.40 11.94
C LEU A 176 20.90 22.76 11.47
N ASN A 177 21.10 23.68 12.42
CA ASN A 177 21.64 25.04 12.28
C ASN A 177 20.97 25.92 11.20
N GLU A 178 20.16 26.89 11.64
CA GLU A 178 19.61 27.94 10.75
C GLU A 178 20.71 28.75 10.03
N ASP A 179 21.93 28.75 10.56
CA ASP A 179 23.08 29.52 10.05
C ASP A 179 23.74 28.92 8.80
N ASP A 180 23.54 27.63 8.51
CA ASP A 180 24.22 26.97 7.38
C ASP A 180 23.55 27.26 6.02
N GLY A 181 22.40 27.94 6.02
CA GLY A 181 21.68 28.39 4.82
C GLY A 181 21.19 27.26 3.90
N ASP A 182 21.45 26.00 4.24
CA ASP A 182 21.07 24.82 3.49
C ASP A 182 19.84 24.16 4.15
N PRO A 183 18.62 24.41 3.65
CA PRO A 183 17.39 23.86 4.20
C PRO A 183 17.30 22.33 4.08
N THR A 184 18.25 21.65 3.43
CA THR A 184 18.20 20.20 3.16
C THR A 184 18.88 19.32 4.22
N LYS A 185 19.70 19.90 5.12
CA LYS A 185 20.45 19.14 6.14
C LYS A 185 19.65 18.55 7.31
N PRO A 186 18.56 19.15 7.84
CA PRO A 186 17.82 18.63 9.01
C PRO A 186 17.29 17.19 8.90
N ASP A 187 17.22 16.63 7.71
CA ASP A 187 16.52 15.38 7.46
C ASP A 187 17.37 14.11 7.59
N ILE A 188 18.70 14.21 7.76
CA ILE A 188 19.57 13.02 7.78
C ILE A 188 19.26 12.09 8.96
N PRO A 189 19.25 12.54 10.24
CA PRO A 189 19.00 11.64 11.37
C PRO A 189 17.62 11.01 11.28
N ARG A 190 16.63 11.84 10.98
CA ARG A 190 15.24 11.46 10.77
C ARG A 190 15.10 10.37 9.72
N ARG A 191 15.77 10.54 8.57
CA ARG A 191 15.76 9.58 7.46
C ARG A 191 16.41 8.27 7.86
N LYS A 192 17.55 8.32 8.57
CA LYS A 192 18.22 7.12 9.07
C LYS A 192 17.32 6.34 10.04
N VAL A 193 16.62 7.02 10.94
CA VAL A 193 15.64 6.39 11.85
C VAL A 193 14.50 5.76 11.04
N ALA A 194 13.93 6.50 10.09
CA ALA A 194 12.87 6.00 9.22
C ALA A 194 13.29 4.75 8.43
N MET A 195 14.48 4.75 7.83
CA MET A 195 15.02 3.61 7.09
C MET A 195 15.24 2.40 8.01
N THR A 196 15.79 2.64 9.21
CA THR A 196 16.03 1.57 10.19
C THR A 196 14.71 0.95 10.67
N LEU A 197 13.69 1.77 10.93
CA LEU A 197 12.33 1.30 11.24
C LEU A 197 11.71 0.51 10.08
N ALA A 198 11.94 0.94 8.83
CA ALA A 198 11.46 0.22 7.66
C ALA A 198 12.10 -1.17 7.47
N ILE A 199 13.37 -1.30 7.88
CA ILE A 199 14.09 -2.58 7.89
C ILE A 199 13.66 -3.45 9.08
N PHE A 200 13.44 -2.84 10.25
CA PHE A 200 12.97 -3.51 11.47
C PHE A 200 11.57 -4.09 11.31
N ALA A 201 10.66 -3.39 10.62
CA ALA A 201 9.24 -3.74 10.59
C ALA A 201 8.93 -5.16 10.05
N PRO A 202 9.52 -5.64 8.94
CA PRO A 202 9.36 -7.02 8.51
C PRO A 202 9.86 -8.05 9.53
N VAL A 203 10.93 -7.73 10.26
CA VAL A 203 11.54 -8.60 11.27
C VAL A 203 10.66 -8.70 12.52
N ALA A 204 10.05 -7.59 12.91
CA ALA A 204 9.04 -7.59 13.97
C ALA A 204 7.81 -8.43 13.59
N HIS A 205 7.42 -8.43 12.31
CA HIS A 205 6.28 -9.21 11.84
C HIS A 205 6.54 -10.72 11.86
N SER A 206 7.72 -11.17 11.43
CA SER A 206 8.02 -12.60 11.24
C SER A 206 8.30 -13.36 12.53
N THR A 207 8.81 -12.68 13.55
CA THR A 207 9.40 -13.33 14.73
C THR A 207 8.46 -13.56 15.90
N ARG A 208 7.15 -13.30 15.72
CA ARG A 208 6.18 -13.27 16.85
C ARG A 208 6.72 -12.41 17.99
N PHE A 209 7.15 -11.19 17.65
CA PHE A 209 7.63 -10.20 18.59
C PHE A 209 6.72 -10.19 19.83
N PRO A 210 7.28 -10.23 21.06
CA PRO A 210 6.47 -10.28 22.27
C PRO A 210 5.48 -9.11 22.35
N ALA A 211 4.43 -9.33 23.15
CA ALA A 211 3.18 -8.60 23.18
C ALA A 211 3.28 -7.11 22.79
N ALA A 212 2.28 -6.65 22.01
CA ALA A 212 2.05 -5.28 21.54
C ALA A 212 2.53 -4.10 22.43
N SER A 213 2.60 -4.28 23.75
CA SER A 213 3.14 -3.28 24.68
C SER A 213 4.62 -2.97 24.49
N GLU A 214 5.45 -3.96 24.13
CA GLU A 214 6.91 -3.81 24.09
C GLU A 214 7.35 -3.03 22.83
N GLY A 215 6.81 -3.38 21.66
CA GLY A 215 7.09 -2.66 20.39
C GLY A 215 6.39 -1.30 20.24
N ARG A 216 5.67 -0.80 21.25
CA ARG A 216 4.78 0.37 21.14
C ARG A 216 5.52 1.65 20.77
N ASN A 217 6.72 1.87 21.30
CA ASN A 217 7.50 3.08 21.00
C ASN A 217 8.05 3.09 19.57
N ALA A 218 8.36 1.93 18.98
CA ALA A 218 8.70 1.84 17.55
C ALA A 218 7.54 2.35 16.70
N LEU A 219 6.32 1.86 16.97
CA LEU A 219 5.10 2.29 16.28
C LEU A 219 4.81 3.79 16.47
N ARG A 220 4.91 4.30 17.69
CA ARG A 220 4.74 5.73 17.98
C ARG A 220 5.76 6.57 17.21
N LEU A 221 7.02 6.13 17.15
CA LEU A 221 8.08 6.81 16.43
C LEU A 221 7.81 6.81 14.92
N MET A 222 7.35 5.70 14.34
CA MET A 222 6.96 5.63 12.93
C MET A 222 5.84 6.62 12.59
N VAL A 223 4.78 6.66 13.40
CA VAL A 223 3.68 7.61 13.20
C VAL A 223 4.17 9.04 13.38
N TYR A 224 5.01 9.30 14.37
CA TYR A 224 5.59 10.63 14.62
C TYR A 224 6.44 11.12 13.45
N LEU A 225 7.31 10.28 12.91
CA LEU A 225 8.14 10.59 11.75
C LEU A 225 7.30 10.78 10.49
N TRP A 226 6.26 9.99 10.28
CA TRP A 226 5.36 10.17 9.14
C TRP A 226 4.52 11.47 9.25
N PHE A 227 3.99 11.75 10.44
CA PHE A 227 3.08 12.87 10.68
C PHE A 227 3.78 14.22 10.51
N ASN A 228 5.01 14.34 11.04
CA ASN A 228 5.77 15.58 11.00
C ASN A 228 6.62 15.76 9.73
N LYS A 229 6.43 14.94 8.67
CA LYS A 229 7.28 15.03 7.44
C LYS A 229 6.99 16.37 6.75
N SER A 230 8.03 17.13 6.44
CA SER A 230 7.91 18.51 5.96
C SER A 230 7.15 18.53 4.62
N HIS A 231 6.48 19.63 4.28
CA HIS A 231 5.85 19.74 2.95
C HIS A 231 6.89 19.88 1.83
N GLN A 232 8.09 20.38 2.14
CA GLN A 232 9.21 20.37 1.20
C GLN A 232 9.67 18.94 0.92
N ASP A 233 9.34 18.00 1.82
CA ASP A 233 9.62 16.57 1.62
C ASP A 233 8.71 15.85 0.64
N GLU A 234 7.72 16.55 0.08
CA GLU A 234 6.84 15.97 -0.93
C GLU A 234 7.44 16.03 -2.34
N THR A 235 8.53 16.80 -2.55
CA THR A 235 9.22 16.88 -3.84
C THR A 235 10.39 15.91 -3.98
N TRP A 236 10.71 15.13 -2.94
CA TRP A 236 11.83 14.19 -2.99
C TRP A 236 11.60 13.14 -4.08
N ASP A 237 12.65 12.91 -4.86
CA ASP A 237 12.65 12.07 -6.05
C ASP A 237 12.15 10.65 -5.77
N THR A 238 11.72 9.95 -6.82
CA THR A 238 11.12 8.59 -6.79
C THR A 238 11.93 7.52 -6.07
N GLU A 239 13.19 7.80 -5.75
CA GLU A 239 14.07 6.93 -4.98
C GLU A 239 13.83 7.03 -3.45
N SER A 240 13.11 8.05 -2.95
CA SER A 240 12.87 8.32 -1.51
C SER A 240 11.68 7.55 -0.90
N LYS A 241 11.37 6.38 -1.46
CA LYS A 241 10.31 5.45 -1.03
C LYS A 241 10.27 5.06 0.46
N PRO A 242 11.38 5.05 1.25
CA PRO A 242 11.34 4.52 2.62
C PRO A 242 10.32 5.20 3.55
N LEU A 243 10.14 6.52 3.42
CA LEU A 243 9.22 7.27 4.28
C LEU A 243 7.75 7.01 3.96
N ASP A 244 7.42 6.78 2.70
CA ASP A 244 6.04 6.49 2.30
C ASP A 244 5.64 5.06 2.68
N HIS A 245 6.61 4.14 2.75
CA HIS A 245 6.39 2.82 3.35
C HIS A 245 6.07 2.91 4.85
N LEU A 246 6.49 3.96 5.57
CA LEU A 246 6.22 4.09 7.01
C LEU A 246 4.73 4.21 7.37
N ILE A 247 3.81 4.47 6.45
CA ILE A 247 2.36 4.38 6.76
C ILE A 247 1.86 2.93 6.69
N ASN A 248 2.42 2.14 5.77
CA ASN A 248 2.02 0.75 5.55
C ASN A 248 2.52 -0.11 6.70
N LEU A 249 3.68 0.24 7.24
CA LEU A 249 4.36 -0.55 8.24
C LEU A 249 3.69 -0.58 9.61
N PRO A 250 3.11 0.50 10.16
CA PRO A 250 2.26 0.42 11.33
C PRO A 250 1.15 -0.59 11.11
N SER A 251 0.54 -0.65 9.92
CA SER A 251 -0.56 -1.60 9.69
C SER A 251 -0.07 -3.04 9.66
N SER A 252 1.08 -3.33 9.01
CA SER A 252 1.67 -4.67 9.02
C SER A 252 2.23 -5.07 10.39
N ILE A 253 2.89 -4.15 11.12
CA ILE A 253 3.39 -4.40 12.46
C ILE A 253 2.22 -4.57 13.43
N LEU A 254 1.19 -3.74 13.33
CA LEU A 254 0.00 -3.85 14.17
C LEU A 254 -0.76 -5.15 13.87
N ASP A 255 -0.85 -5.58 12.61
CA ASP A 255 -1.49 -6.87 12.26
C ASP A 255 -0.70 -8.06 12.84
N ALA A 256 0.63 -8.02 12.85
CA ALA A 256 1.45 -9.10 13.41
C ALA A 256 1.64 -9.04 14.93
N SER A 257 1.70 -7.85 15.52
CA SER A 257 1.99 -7.67 16.96
C SER A 257 0.74 -7.76 17.85
N PHE A 258 -0.45 -7.55 17.26
CA PHE A 258 -1.73 -7.51 17.98
C PHE A 258 -2.60 -8.73 17.69
N GLU A 259 -1.99 -9.85 17.26
CA GLU A 259 -2.69 -11.12 17.01
C GLU A 259 -3.55 -11.61 18.20
N HIS A 260 -3.50 -10.95 19.38
CA HIS A 260 -4.16 -11.42 20.60
C HIS A 260 -5.17 -10.48 21.29
N THR A 261 -5.33 -9.18 20.95
CA THR A 261 -6.46 -8.36 21.48
C THR A 261 -6.80 -7.16 20.60
N GLU A 262 -8.04 -7.08 20.10
CA GLU A 262 -8.59 -5.86 19.44
C GLU A 262 -8.43 -4.61 20.34
N ASP A 263 -8.52 -4.80 21.67
CA ASP A 263 -8.41 -3.75 22.68
C ASP A 263 -7.07 -2.99 22.64
N ALA A 264 -5.95 -3.69 22.50
CA ALA A 264 -4.64 -3.03 22.49
C ALA A 264 -4.46 -2.18 21.23
N TYR A 265 -5.04 -2.60 20.10
CA TYR A 265 -5.02 -1.84 18.86
C TYR A 265 -5.89 -0.59 18.98
N GLU A 266 -7.10 -0.73 19.56
CA GLU A 266 -7.98 0.40 19.84
C GLU A 266 -7.36 1.39 20.84
N ASP A 267 -6.66 0.89 21.87
CA ASP A 267 -5.89 1.68 22.82
C ASP A 267 -4.79 2.49 22.12
N PHE A 268 -4.03 1.85 21.22
CA PHE A 268 -3.00 2.52 20.44
C PHE A 268 -3.56 3.64 19.56
N ILE A 269 -4.63 3.36 18.79
CA ILE A 269 -5.30 4.39 17.99
C ILE A 269 -5.80 5.53 18.89
N THR A 270 -6.50 5.19 19.96
CA THR A 270 -7.18 6.18 20.80
C THR A 270 -6.20 7.09 21.52
N ASN A 271 -5.17 6.50 22.12
CA ASN A 271 -4.30 7.21 23.05
C ASN A 271 -3.01 7.71 22.39
N ASP A 272 -2.38 6.92 21.51
CA ASP A 272 -1.08 7.29 20.93
C ASP A 272 -1.19 8.08 19.64
N ILE A 273 -2.29 7.89 18.89
CA ILE A 273 -2.49 8.58 17.63
C ILE A 273 -3.48 9.72 17.82
N LEU A 274 -4.74 9.38 18.14
CA LEU A 274 -5.79 10.38 18.23
C LEU A 274 -5.69 11.22 19.51
N GLY A 275 -5.09 10.69 20.57
CA GLY A 275 -4.79 11.43 21.79
C GLY A 275 -3.66 12.45 21.59
N VAL A 276 -2.65 12.12 20.77
CA VAL A 276 -1.48 12.98 20.52
C VAL A 276 -1.73 13.99 19.40
N TYR A 277 -2.19 13.53 18.22
CA TYR A 277 -2.30 14.38 17.03
C TYR A 277 -3.70 14.96 16.81
N GLY A 278 -4.72 14.39 17.48
CA GLY A 278 -6.12 14.68 17.21
C GLY A 278 -6.63 14.06 15.90
N PRO A 279 -7.94 13.77 15.81
CA PRO A 279 -8.51 13.09 14.63
C PRO A 279 -8.46 13.94 13.36
N ILE A 280 -8.72 15.25 13.45
CA ILE A 280 -8.78 16.12 12.26
C ILE A 280 -7.39 16.32 11.62
N PRO A 281 -6.34 16.73 12.35
CA PRO A 281 -5.00 16.87 11.76
C PRO A 281 -4.48 15.55 11.19
N PHE A 282 -4.68 14.44 11.92
CA PHE A 282 -4.29 13.10 11.47
C PHE A 282 -4.97 12.70 10.16
N LEU A 283 -6.29 12.85 10.05
CA LEU A 283 -7.02 12.54 8.82
C LEU A 283 -6.66 13.47 7.65
N LYS A 284 -6.40 14.76 7.89
CA LYS A 284 -5.90 15.67 6.84
C LYS A 284 -4.55 15.21 6.30
N ARG A 285 -3.65 14.77 7.20
CA ARG A 285 -2.34 14.24 6.82
C ARG A 285 -2.48 12.96 5.99
N LEU A 286 -3.33 12.03 6.41
CA LEU A 286 -3.66 10.83 5.63
C LEU A 286 -4.24 11.17 4.25
N ALA A 287 -5.16 12.14 4.19
CA ALA A 287 -5.76 12.57 2.94
C ALA A 287 -4.73 13.18 1.98
N ASN A 288 -3.74 13.91 2.49
CA ASN A 288 -2.66 14.45 1.66
C ASN A 288 -1.76 13.34 1.11
N MET A 289 -1.40 12.37 1.94
CA MET A 289 -0.64 11.19 1.49
C MET A 289 -1.36 10.41 0.39
N LEU A 290 -2.67 10.20 0.49
CA LEU A 290 -3.45 9.52 -0.56
C LEU A 290 -3.46 10.26 -1.91
N LYS A 291 -3.27 11.58 -1.90
CA LYS A 291 -3.16 12.39 -3.11
C LYS A 291 -1.81 12.24 -3.81
N HIS A 292 -0.81 11.67 -3.15
CA HIS A 292 0.53 11.50 -3.71
C HIS A 292 0.49 10.66 -5.00
N PRO A 293 1.03 11.15 -6.13
CA PRO A 293 0.90 10.49 -7.43
C PRO A 293 1.64 9.15 -7.49
N GLY A 294 2.73 9.00 -6.74
CA GLY A 294 3.50 7.74 -6.66
C GLY A 294 2.85 6.66 -5.79
N LEU A 295 1.75 6.96 -5.10
CA LEU A 295 1.03 5.98 -4.29
C LEU A 295 0.08 5.16 -5.18
N VAL A 296 0.61 4.08 -5.76
CA VAL A 296 -0.07 3.12 -6.63
C VAL A 296 0.32 1.68 -6.25
N ASP A 297 -0.32 0.72 -6.92
CA ASP A 297 -0.14 -0.73 -6.84
C ASP A 297 -0.22 -1.28 -5.40
N ASP A 298 0.67 -2.20 -5.06
CA ASP A 298 0.74 -2.83 -3.74
C ASP A 298 0.91 -1.79 -2.61
N THR A 299 1.60 -0.67 -2.90
CA THR A 299 1.80 0.38 -1.90
C THR A 299 0.46 1.01 -1.53
N LEU A 300 -0.36 1.36 -2.52
CA LEU A 300 -1.70 1.92 -2.30
C LEU A 300 -2.63 0.90 -1.63
N GLN A 301 -2.58 -0.36 -2.06
CA GLN A 301 -3.40 -1.43 -1.48
C GLN A 301 -3.07 -1.64 0.00
N ASN A 302 -1.79 -1.69 0.36
CA ASN A 302 -1.36 -1.82 1.74
C ASN A 302 -1.75 -0.60 2.58
N THR A 303 -1.67 0.60 1.98
CA THR A 303 -2.11 1.83 2.65
C THR A 303 -3.60 1.78 2.96
N LEU A 304 -4.45 1.39 2.01
CA LEU A 304 -5.90 1.35 2.20
C LEU A 304 -6.33 0.22 3.13
N TRP A 305 -5.63 -0.92 3.10
CA TRP A 305 -5.80 -1.98 4.09
C TRP A 305 -5.61 -1.45 5.51
N GLY A 306 -4.49 -0.78 5.74
CA GLY A 306 -4.15 -0.16 7.02
C GLY A 306 -5.15 0.91 7.46
N LEU A 307 -5.51 1.78 6.53
CA LEU A 307 -6.46 2.86 6.73
C LEU A 307 -7.84 2.39 7.20
N LYS A 308 -8.26 1.18 6.82
CA LYS A 308 -9.59 0.65 7.17
C LYS A 308 -9.87 0.78 8.66
N ARG A 309 -8.92 0.43 9.52
CA ARG A 309 -9.15 0.47 10.97
C ARG A 309 -9.14 1.90 11.53
N PHE A 310 -8.26 2.76 11.04
CA PHE A 310 -8.23 4.18 11.44
C PHE A 310 -9.50 4.93 11.01
N ALA A 311 -9.95 4.70 9.78
CA ALA A 311 -11.07 5.43 9.20
C ALA A 311 -12.41 5.05 9.86
N VAL A 312 -12.57 3.80 10.28
CA VAL A 312 -13.80 3.32 10.93
C VAL A 312 -13.83 3.58 12.43
N HIS A 313 -12.72 4.06 13.02
CA HIS A 313 -12.67 4.40 14.43
C HIS A 313 -13.73 5.47 14.79
N PRO A 314 -14.48 5.34 15.91
CA PRO A 314 -15.57 6.25 16.24
C PRO A 314 -15.17 7.73 16.29
N ARG A 315 -13.94 8.03 16.75
CA ARG A 315 -13.40 9.40 16.80
C ARG A 315 -12.94 9.94 15.43
N CYS A 316 -12.81 9.11 14.41
CA CYS A 316 -12.38 9.51 13.06
C CYS A 316 -13.55 9.62 12.09
N ILE A 317 -14.53 8.71 12.21
CA ILE A 317 -15.56 8.51 11.20
C ILE A 317 -16.45 9.74 11.00
N SER A 318 -16.64 10.56 12.04
CA SER A 318 -17.32 11.87 12.02
C SER A 318 -16.56 12.96 11.25
N HIS A 319 -15.28 12.77 10.97
CA HIS A 319 -14.39 13.76 10.35
C HIS A 319 -13.90 13.39 8.94
N LEU A 320 -14.20 12.19 8.43
CA LEU A 320 -13.71 11.73 7.12
C LEU A 320 -14.15 12.62 5.93
N HIS A 321 -15.37 13.16 5.96
CA HIS A 321 -15.86 14.03 4.90
C HIS A 321 -15.19 15.42 4.95
N GLU A 322 -15.20 16.08 6.11
CA GLU A 322 -14.68 17.45 6.27
C GLU A 322 -13.17 17.56 6.06
N THR A 323 -12.42 16.49 6.31
CA THR A 323 -10.97 16.45 6.07
C THR A 323 -10.61 16.15 4.61
N GLY A 324 -11.60 15.88 3.76
CA GLY A 324 -11.39 15.49 2.36
C GLY A 324 -10.84 14.07 2.19
N MET A 325 -10.81 13.26 3.25
CA MET A 325 -10.27 11.90 3.23
C MET A 325 -11.02 11.00 2.24
N LEU A 326 -12.36 11.05 2.23
CA LEU A 326 -13.17 10.28 1.28
C LEU A 326 -12.84 10.64 -0.17
N LEU A 327 -12.65 11.94 -0.45
CA LEU A 327 -12.28 12.40 -1.79
C LEU A 327 -10.88 11.93 -2.17
N ALA A 328 -9.92 12.02 -1.26
CA ALA A 328 -8.55 11.56 -1.49
C ALA A 328 -8.49 10.06 -1.77
N MET A 329 -9.28 9.24 -1.06
CA MET A 329 -9.41 7.81 -1.33
C MET A 329 -9.97 7.55 -2.73
N ARG A 330 -11.02 8.27 -3.13
CA ARG A 330 -11.58 8.15 -4.48
C ARG A 330 -10.55 8.53 -5.55
N GLN A 331 -9.82 9.62 -5.34
CA GLN A 331 -8.78 10.08 -6.27
C GLN A 331 -7.63 9.07 -6.38
N ALA A 332 -7.22 8.46 -5.27
CA ALA A 332 -6.22 7.39 -5.28
C ALA A 332 -6.71 6.15 -6.04
N TYR A 333 -7.98 5.77 -5.84
CA TYR A 333 -8.62 4.71 -6.61
C TYR A 333 -8.64 5.00 -8.12
N ASP A 334 -9.11 6.19 -8.53
CA ASP A 334 -9.14 6.58 -9.94
C ASP A 334 -7.74 6.64 -10.56
N ARG A 335 -6.73 7.09 -9.79
CA ARG A 335 -5.32 7.08 -10.21
C ARG A 335 -4.82 5.65 -10.45
N GLN A 336 -5.15 4.69 -9.59
CA GLN A 336 -4.79 3.29 -9.83
C GLN A 336 -5.40 2.76 -11.13
N LEU A 337 -6.66 3.08 -11.41
CA LEU A 337 -7.30 2.63 -12.66
C LEU A 337 -6.61 3.21 -13.89
N GLN A 338 -6.18 4.47 -13.81
CA GLN A 338 -5.42 5.12 -14.86
C GLN A 338 -4.03 4.47 -15.01
N HIS A 339 -3.35 4.18 -13.91
CA HIS A 339 -2.06 3.47 -13.87
C HIS A 339 -2.17 2.09 -14.55
N ASN A 340 -3.15 1.29 -14.15
CA ASN A 340 -3.42 -0.04 -14.73
C ASN A 340 -3.69 0.00 -16.24
N SER A 341 -4.31 1.09 -16.71
CA SER A 341 -4.63 1.32 -18.13
C SER A 341 -3.39 1.73 -18.94
N GLN A 342 -2.45 2.45 -18.32
CA GLN A 342 -1.24 2.96 -18.96
C GLN A 342 -0.11 1.93 -19.04
N ASN A 343 -0.11 0.92 -18.16
CA ASN A 343 0.92 -0.12 -18.09
C ASN A 343 0.42 -1.50 -18.55
N PRO A 344 0.04 -1.70 -19.84
CA PRO A 344 -0.60 -2.93 -20.31
C PRO A 344 0.28 -4.20 -20.25
N SER A 345 1.59 -4.07 -19.97
CA SER A 345 2.53 -5.19 -19.86
C SER A 345 2.31 -6.09 -18.64
N GLU A 346 1.65 -5.58 -17.61
CA GLU A 346 1.33 -6.35 -16.42
C GLU A 346 0.21 -7.36 -16.68
N ASP A 347 0.34 -8.50 -16.00
CA ASP A 347 -0.62 -9.59 -16.02
C ASP A 347 -2.06 -9.09 -15.76
N THR A 348 -2.95 -9.41 -16.71
CA THR A 348 -4.36 -8.99 -16.67
C THR A 348 -5.08 -9.57 -15.46
N GLU A 349 -4.68 -10.75 -15.01
CA GLU A 349 -5.19 -11.37 -13.78
C GLU A 349 -4.82 -10.49 -12.58
N SER A 350 -3.53 -10.29 -12.30
CA SER A 350 -3.05 -9.44 -11.19
C SER A 350 -3.75 -8.08 -11.11
N LYS A 351 -3.95 -7.39 -12.24
CA LYS A 351 -4.68 -6.11 -12.27
C LYS A 351 -6.13 -6.21 -11.81
N CYS A 352 -6.86 -7.22 -12.28
CA CYS A 352 -8.26 -7.41 -11.89
C CYS A 352 -8.37 -7.71 -10.39
N ILE A 353 -7.42 -8.48 -9.86
CA ILE A 353 -7.31 -8.80 -8.43
C ILE A 353 -7.09 -7.52 -7.62
N ASN A 354 -6.08 -6.74 -7.99
CA ASN A 354 -5.72 -5.51 -7.29
C ASN A 354 -6.85 -4.48 -7.36
N GLU A 355 -7.49 -4.31 -8.51
CA GLU A 355 -8.65 -3.42 -8.66
C GLU A 355 -9.83 -3.88 -7.78
N CYS A 356 -10.11 -5.18 -7.72
CA CYS A 356 -11.15 -5.73 -6.87
C CYS A 356 -10.88 -5.43 -5.38
N ARG A 357 -9.68 -5.79 -4.90
CA ARG A 357 -9.27 -5.58 -3.50
C ARG A 357 -9.32 -4.10 -3.11
N LEU A 358 -8.79 -3.23 -3.96
CA LEU A 358 -8.81 -1.78 -3.78
C LEU A 358 -10.23 -1.22 -3.69
N SER A 359 -11.12 -1.68 -4.57
CA SER A 359 -12.53 -1.30 -4.56
C SER A 359 -13.20 -1.71 -3.25
N LEU A 360 -12.99 -2.96 -2.81
CA LEU A 360 -13.60 -3.49 -1.59
C LEU A 360 -13.09 -2.78 -0.34
N GLN A 361 -11.79 -2.51 -0.21
CA GLN A 361 -11.23 -1.76 0.92
C GLN A 361 -11.84 -0.36 1.03
N THR A 362 -11.92 0.37 -0.10
CA THR A 362 -12.53 1.70 -0.14
C THR A 362 -14.02 1.67 0.20
N LEU A 363 -14.76 0.72 -0.40
CA LEU A 363 -16.19 0.56 -0.16
C LEU A 363 -16.52 0.13 1.27
N MET A 364 -15.65 -0.64 1.92
CA MET A 364 -15.81 -1.00 3.33
C MET A 364 -15.76 0.24 4.24
N ILE A 365 -14.85 1.17 3.99
CA ILE A 365 -14.79 2.44 4.73
C ILE A 365 -16.04 3.28 4.46
N TYR A 366 -16.47 3.39 3.19
CA TYR A 366 -17.70 4.13 2.84
C TYR A 366 -18.95 3.52 3.47
N ARG A 367 -19.01 2.18 3.53
CA ARG A 367 -20.06 1.44 4.22
C ARG A 367 -20.13 1.84 5.69
N GLU A 368 -19.00 1.90 6.40
CA GLU A 368 -19.02 2.30 7.82
C GLU A 368 -19.43 3.75 8.01
N VAL A 369 -19.02 4.67 7.12
CA VAL A 369 -19.52 6.06 7.13
C VAL A 369 -21.04 6.10 6.98
N MET A 370 -21.59 5.30 6.06
CA MET A 370 -23.04 5.19 5.86
C MET A 370 -23.76 4.59 7.07
N ARG A 371 -23.13 3.68 7.81
CA ARG A 371 -23.72 3.04 9.00
C ARG A 371 -23.68 3.93 10.23
N SER A 372 -22.64 4.74 10.37
CA SER A 372 -22.36 5.47 11.61
C SER A 372 -23.02 6.85 11.68
N ARG A 373 -23.63 7.32 10.59
CA ARG A 373 -24.29 8.63 10.55
C ARG A 373 -25.73 8.53 10.05
N PRO A 374 -26.58 9.53 10.39
CA PRO A 374 -27.92 9.61 9.81
C PRO A 374 -27.87 9.60 8.27
N PRO A 375 -28.83 8.93 7.60
CA PRO A 375 -28.89 8.85 6.14
C PRO A 375 -28.82 10.19 5.41
N ALA A 376 -29.29 11.29 6.01
CA ALA A 376 -29.24 12.61 5.38
C ALA A 376 -27.82 13.18 5.28
N GLU A 377 -26.96 12.87 6.24
CA GLU A 377 -25.61 13.46 6.36
C GLU A 377 -24.55 12.65 5.63
N ALA A 378 -24.57 11.31 5.78
CA ALA A 378 -23.58 10.46 5.12
C ALA A 378 -23.82 10.32 3.60
N ALA A 379 -25.08 10.32 3.17
CA ALA A 379 -25.41 9.97 1.80
C ALA A 379 -25.04 11.04 0.78
N VAL A 380 -25.25 12.31 1.12
CA VAL A 380 -25.04 13.42 0.18
C VAL A 380 -23.61 13.36 -0.38
N PRO A 381 -22.53 13.38 0.42
CA PRO A 381 -21.20 13.34 -0.15
C PRO A 381 -20.91 12.06 -0.93
N LEU A 382 -21.34 10.90 -0.44
CA LEU A 382 -21.02 9.60 -1.05
C LEU A 382 -21.76 9.33 -2.37
N LEU A 383 -22.97 9.87 -2.54
CA LEU A 383 -23.78 9.67 -3.74
C LEU A 383 -23.49 10.67 -4.85
N HIS A 384 -22.98 11.85 -4.52
CA HIS A 384 -22.68 12.88 -5.51
C HIS A 384 -21.29 12.70 -6.12
N LYS A 385 -21.10 13.24 -7.33
CA LYS A 385 -19.79 13.37 -7.96
C LYS A 385 -18.93 14.32 -7.11
N PRO A 386 -17.63 14.03 -6.94
CA PRO A 386 -16.86 13.00 -7.63
C PRO A 386 -16.81 11.61 -6.95
N LEU A 387 -17.38 11.42 -5.75
CA LEU A 387 -17.27 10.13 -5.05
C LEU A 387 -18.01 9.00 -5.75
N ASP A 388 -19.29 9.24 -6.07
CA ASP A 388 -20.17 8.32 -6.80
C ASP A 388 -20.00 6.85 -6.38
N VAL A 389 -20.36 6.55 -5.13
CA VAL A 389 -20.14 5.22 -4.55
C VAL A 389 -20.85 4.10 -5.31
N ILE A 390 -21.97 4.38 -5.98
CA ILE A 390 -22.70 3.38 -6.75
C ILE A 390 -21.92 2.98 -8.01
N GLN A 391 -21.21 3.91 -8.65
CA GLN A 391 -20.26 3.58 -9.71
C GLN A 391 -19.14 2.65 -9.18
N MET A 392 -18.63 2.90 -7.98
CA MET A 392 -17.61 2.04 -7.37
C MET A 392 -18.14 0.64 -7.07
N ILE A 393 -19.35 0.52 -6.53
CA ILE A 393 -20.00 -0.78 -6.29
C ILE A 393 -20.19 -1.53 -7.61
N ALA A 394 -20.68 -0.85 -8.65
CA ALA A 394 -20.88 -1.44 -9.98
C ALA A 394 -19.57 -1.99 -10.56
N ARG A 395 -18.47 -1.23 -10.45
CA ARG A 395 -17.13 -1.69 -10.84
C ARG A 395 -16.64 -2.86 -10.01
N ALA A 396 -16.77 -2.79 -8.68
CA ALA A 396 -16.38 -3.85 -7.76
C ALA A 396 -17.08 -5.17 -8.07
N ILE A 397 -18.37 -5.14 -8.44
CA ILE A 397 -19.11 -6.33 -8.89
C ILE A 397 -18.43 -6.93 -10.12
N VAL A 398 -18.17 -6.13 -11.15
CA VAL A 398 -17.58 -6.63 -12.39
C VAL A 398 -16.15 -7.13 -12.19
N THR A 399 -15.32 -6.41 -11.43
CA THR A 399 -13.92 -6.80 -11.20
C THR A 399 -13.80 -8.02 -10.30
N ALA A 400 -14.65 -8.15 -9.27
CA ALA A 400 -14.72 -9.36 -8.46
C ALA A 400 -15.09 -10.59 -9.32
N HIS A 401 -16.02 -10.43 -10.27
CA HIS A 401 -16.38 -11.53 -11.16
C HIS A 401 -15.26 -11.93 -12.12
N ARG A 402 -14.51 -10.95 -12.63
CA ARG A 402 -13.34 -11.22 -13.47
C ARG A 402 -12.21 -11.90 -12.69
N ALA A 403 -11.90 -11.39 -11.49
CA ALA A 403 -10.82 -11.92 -10.66
C ALA A 403 -11.03 -13.42 -10.36
N LEU A 404 -12.27 -13.84 -10.09
CA LEU A 404 -12.61 -15.24 -9.85
C LEU A 404 -12.52 -16.14 -11.09
N LEU A 405 -12.78 -15.59 -12.28
CA LEU A 405 -12.62 -16.33 -13.54
C LEU A 405 -11.15 -16.52 -13.93
N LEU A 406 -10.28 -15.61 -13.49
CA LEU A 406 -8.86 -15.61 -13.86
C LEU A 406 -8.00 -16.37 -12.84
N SER A 407 -8.39 -16.41 -11.55
CA SER A 407 -7.52 -16.92 -10.48
C SER A 407 -8.14 -18.04 -9.63
N ASP A 408 -7.57 -19.25 -9.74
CA ASP A 408 -7.88 -20.39 -8.84
C ASP A 408 -7.47 -20.11 -7.38
N GLN A 409 -6.56 -19.16 -7.13
CA GLN A 409 -6.21 -18.76 -5.77
C GLN A 409 -7.34 -17.96 -5.13
N ILE A 410 -7.92 -17.01 -5.87
CA ILE A 410 -9.08 -16.25 -5.39
C ILE A 410 -10.31 -17.14 -5.31
N ALA A 411 -10.45 -18.15 -6.16
CA ALA A 411 -11.51 -19.14 -5.95
C ALA A 411 -11.45 -19.74 -4.52
N ARG A 412 -10.26 -19.92 -3.93
CA ARG A 412 -10.08 -20.46 -2.58
C ARG A 412 -10.22 -19.43 -1.45
N GLU A 413 -9.75 -18.21 -1.64
CA GLU A 413 -9.78 -17.13 -0.62
C GLU A 413 -11.02 -16.21 -0.74
N GLY A 414 -11.57 -16.13 -1.95
CA GLY A 414 -12.47 -15.10 -2.47
C GLY A 414 -13.90 -15.12 -1.96
N ASP A 415 -14.27 -16.16 -1.21
CA ASP A 415 -15.54 -16.17 -0.48
C ASP A 415 -15.61 -14.98 0.49
N THR A 416 -14.47 -14.55 1.04
CA THR A 416 -14.39 -13.39 1.94
C THR A 416 -14.69 -12.08 1.19
N GLU A 417 -14.07 -11.88 0.04
CA GLU A 417 -14.25 -10.70 -0.83
C GLU A 417 -15.69 -10.56 -1.34
N LEU A 418 -16.26 -11.66 -1.83
CA LEU A 418 -17.65 -11.70 -2.28
C LEU A 418 -18.62 -11.45 -1.13
N GLN A 419 -18.34 -11.98 0.06
CA GLN A 419 -19.14 -11.73 1.26
C GLN A 419 -19.09 -10.26 1.69
N TYR A 420 -17.94 -9.58 1.58
CA TYR A 420 -17.84 -8.14 1.80
C TYR A 420 -18.70 -7.36 0.80
N LEU A 421 -18.59 -7.69 -0.49
CA LEU A 421 -19.38 -7.03 -1.53
C LEU A 421 -20.88 -7.18 -1.31
N TRP A 422 -21.33 -8.40 -1.01
CA TRP A 422 -22.72 -8.67 -0.68
C TRP A 422 -23.19 -7.86 0.54
N THR A 423 -22.35 -7.76 1.57
CA THR A 423 -22.62 -6.97 2.77
C THR A 423 -22.71 -5.47 2.46
N ILE A 424 -21.88 -4.96 1.56
CA ILE A 424 -21.95 -3.58 1.05
C ILE A 424 -23.29 -3.36 0.33
N ILE A 425 -23.64 -4.20 -0.64
CA ILE A 425 -24.89 -4.11 -1.41
C ILE A 425 -26.12 -4.11 -0.47
N ARG A 426 -26.15 -5.01 0.52
CA ARG A 426 -27.23 -5.06 1.52
C ARG A 426 -27.32 -3.81 2.37
N THR A 427 -26.18 -3.20 2.71
CA THR A 427 -26.16 -1.94 3.47
C THR A 427 -26.79 -0.82 2.65
N TYR A 428 -26.42 -0.70 1.37
CA TYR A 428 -27.00 0.28 0.46
C TYR A 428 -28.48 0.00 0.13
N ARG A 429 -28.92 -1.26 0.15
CA ARG A 429 -30.35 -1.61 0.03
C ARG A 429 -31.17 -1.10 1.21
N ARG A 430 -30.76 -1.39 2.43
CA ARG A 430 -31.43 -0.87 3.64
C ARG A 430 -31.50 0.65 3.63
N PHE A 431 -30.42 1.27 3.16
CA PHE A 431 -30.37 2.72 2.99
C PHE A 431 -31.37 3.22 1.92
N ALA A 432 -31.46 2.57 0.76
CA ALA A 432 -32.43 2.90 -0.29
C ALA A 432 -33.88 2.76 0.21
N GLU A 433 -34.18 1.67 0.94
CA GLU A 433 -35.48 1.44 1.61
C GLU A 433 -35.78 2.60 2.58
N ALA A 434 -34.81 3.01 3.41
CA ALA A 434 -34.97 4.14 4.33
C ALA A 434 -35.21 5.48 3.62
N LEU A 435 -34.57 5.74 2.49
CA LEU A 435 -34.81 6.94 1.69
C LEU A 435 -36.20 6.94 1.05
N ASN A 436 -36.71 5.79 0.64
CA ASN A 436 -38.04 5.65 0.03
C ASN A 436 -39.18 5.88 1.03
N MET A 437 -38.97 5.57 2.32
CA MET A 437 -39.95 5.83 3.37
C MET A 437 -40.10 7.33 3.69
N ARG A 438 -39.16 8.18 3.27
CA ARG A 438 -39.23 9.63 3.52
C ARG A 438 -40.17 10.31 2.52
N THR A 439 -41.15 11.03 3.02
CA THR A 439 -42.04 11.89 2.22
C THR A 439 -41.35 13.20 1.83
N GLY A 440 -41.67 13.74 0.65
CA GLY A 440 -41.18 15.04 0.18
C GLY A 440 -40.02 14.97 -0.83
N LYS A 441 -39.49 16.14 -1.20
CA LYS A 441 -38.35 16.26 -2.12
C LYS A 441 -37.06 15.82 -1.40
N ASN A 442 -36.57 14.63 -1.72
CA ASN A 442 -35.37 14.04 -1.14
C ASN A 442 -34.23 14.05 -2.16
N THR A 443 -33.29 14.99 -2.01
CA THR A 443 -32.13 15.15 -2.91
C THR A 443 -31.24 13.91 -2.92
N SER A 444 -31.06 13.24 -1.78
CA SER A 444 -30.29 11.99 -1.70
C SER A 444 -30.95 10.85 -2.47
N ARG A 445 -32.29 10.76 -2.44
CA ARG A 445 -33.04 9.76 -3.25
C ARG A 445 -32.85 10.02 -4.74
N GLN A 446 -32.89 11.29 -5.16
CA GLN A 446 -32.67 11.66 -6.56
C GLN A 446 -31.22 11.38 -7.00
N ALA A 447 -30.23 11.72 -6.17
CA ALA A 447 -28.83 11.43 -6.43
C ALA A 447 -28.55 9.92 -6.53
N LEU A 448 -29.10 9.14 -5.59
CA LEU A 448 -29.04 7.68 -5.61
C LEU A 448 -29.62 7.13 -6.92
N LYS A 449 -30.85 7.55 -7.27
CA LYS A 449 -31.51 7.12 -8.50
C LYS A 449 -30.67 7.46 -9.72
N GLN A 450 -30.23 8.71 -9.85
CA GLN A 450 -29.41 9.16 -10.97
C GLN A 450 -28.15 8.30 -11.14
N SER A 451 -27.41 8.03 -10.06
CA SER A 451 -26.21 7.21 -10.18
C SER A 451 -26.53 5.74 -10.55
N PHE A 452 -27.61 5.18 -10.00
CA PHE A 452 -28.10 3.85 -10.41
C PHE A 452 -28.51 3.82 -11.89
N GLU A 453 -29.13 4.87 -12.42
CA GLU A 453 -29.51 4.94 -13.84
C GLU A 453 -28.30 4.88 -14.78
N GLU A 454 -27.16 5.45 -14.36
CA GLU A 454 -25.89 5.41 -15.11
C GLU A 454 -25.19 4.04 -14.97
N ASN A 455 -25.26 3.41 -13.79
CA ASN A 455 -24.34 2.33 -13.42
C ASN A 455 -24.95 0.93 -13.24
N TRP A 456 -26.26 0.81 -13.06
CA TRP A 456 -26.87 -0.42 -12.59
C TRP A 456 -26.84 -1.55 -13.62
N TYR A 457 -27.40 -1.29 -14.81
CA TYR A 457 -27.69 -2.36 -15.75
C TYR A 457 -26.43 -2.87 -16.46
N TRP A 458 -25.43 -2.02 -16.73
CA TRP A 458 -24.19 -2.47 -17.36
C TRP A 458 -23.47 -3.49 -16.45
N ALA A 459 -23.35 -3.20 -15.15
CA ALA A 459 -22.70 -4.11 -14.21
C ALA A 459 -23.50 -5.41 -14.03
N LEU A 460 -24.85 -5.31 -14.01
CA LEU A 460 -25.72 -6.49 -13.96
C LEU A 460 -25.56 -7.39 -15.20
N ALA A 461 -25.49 -6.79 -16.39
CA ALA A 461 -25.32 -7.53 -17.64
C ALA A 461 -23.96 -8.21 -17.73
N GLU A 462 -22.87 -7.50 -17.40
CA GLU A 462 -21.51 -8.03 -17.38
C GLU A 462 -21.35 -9.17 -16.36
N ALA A 463 -21.87 -8.99 -15.14
CA ALA A 463 -21.83 -10.02 -14.10
C ALA A 463 -22.54 -11.31 -14.53
N ARG A 464 -23.70 -11.20 -15.19
CA ARG A 464 -24.45 -12.36 -15.71
C ARG A 464 -23.78 -13.05 -16.89
N GLU A 465 -23.08 -12.30 -17.73
CA GLU A 465 -22.28 -12.88 -18.82
C GLU A 465 -21.12 -13.70 -18.25
N MET A 466 -20.40 -13.15 -17.27
CA MET A 466 -19.31 -13.85 -16.59
C MET A 466 -19.76 -15.08 -15.81
N ALA A 467 -20.91 -15.02 -15.14
CA ALA A 467 -21.46 -16.16 -14.41
C ALA A 467 -21.74 -17.39 -15.30
N GLN A 468 -21.92 -17.21 -16.62
CA GLN A 468 -22.09 -18.33 -17.56
C GLN A 468 -20.78 -19.09 -17.84
N CYS A 469 -19.63 -18.49 -17.53
CA CYS A 469 -18.32 -19.10 -17.72
C CYS A 469 -17.82 -19.86 -16.48
N ILE A 470 -18.52 -19.78 -15.35
CA ILE A 470 -18.12 -20.40 -14.09
C ILE A 470 -18.55 -21.87 -14.09
N SER A 471 -17.58 -22.78 -13.92
CA SER A 471 -17.80 -24.23 -13.90
C SER A 471 -18.10 -24.79 -12.50
N SER A 472 -17.62 -24.14 -11.44
CA SER A 472 -17.83 -24.54 -10.03
C SER A 472 -19.21 -24.11 -9.54
N GLU A 473 -20.04 -25.06 -9.09
CA GLU A 473 -21.39 -24.76 -8.58
C GLU A 473 -21.36 -23.93 -7.29
N ASP A 474 -20.37 -24.17 -6.42
CA ASP A 474 -20.23 -23.44 -5.15
C ASP A 474 -19.98 -21.95 -5.42
N HIS A 475 -19.00 -21.63 -6.29
CA HIS A 475 -18.76 -20.25 -6.69
C HIS A 475 -19.97 -19.66 -7.41
N LEU A 476 -20.59 -20.42 -8.33
CA LEU A 476 -21.75 -19.97 -9.07
C LEU A 476 -22.92 -19.57 -8.15
N SER A 477 -23.10 -20.26 -7.02
CA SER A 477 -24.12 -19.90 -6.02
C SER A 477 -23.87 -18.54 -5.37
N THR A 478 -22.62 -18.24 -5.01
CA THR A 478 -22.21 -16.95 -4.43
C THR A 478 -22.35 -15.83 -5.47
N HIS A 479 -21.98 -16.09 -6.72
CA HIS A 479 -22.17 -15.17 -7.84
C HIS A 479 -23.64 -14.81 -8.07
N ARG A 480 -24.53 -15.82 -8.15
CA ARG A 480 -25.98 -15.61 -8.26
C ARG A 480 -26.49 -14.75 -7.11
N SER A 481 -26.02 -15.00 -5.89
CA SER A 481 -26.42 -14.23 -4.70
C SER A 481 -26.05 -12.73 -4.80
N ILE A 482 -24.90 -12.39 -5.38
CA ILE A 482 -24.49 -10.99 -5.59
C ILE A 482 -25.28 -10.35 -6.72
N ILE A 483 -25.47 -11.06 -7.84
CA ILE A 483 -26.27 -10.62 -8.99
C ILE A 483 -27.70 -10.31 -8.55
N ASP A 484 -28.32 -11.21 -7.77
CA ASP A 484 -29.67 -11.04 -7.26
C ASP A 484 -29.73 -9.89 -6.26
N ALA A 485 -28.75 -9.76 -5.36
CA ALA A 485 -28.69 -8.64 -4.43
C ALA A 485 -28.57 -7.29 -5.16
N TRP A 486 -27.75 -7.21 -6.22
CA TRP A 486 -27.58 -6.00 -7.05
C TRP A 486 -28.84 -5.67 -7.86
N LYS A 487 -29.51 -6.68 -8.41
CA LYS A 487 -30.80 -6.54 -9.08
C LYS A 487 -31.84 -5.95 -8.13
N VAL A 488 -32.05 -6.59 -6.98
CA VAL A 488 -33.05 -6.17 -5.99
C VAL A 488 -32.77 -4.76 -5.48
N LEU A 489 -31.49 -4.38 -5.32
CA LEU A 489 -31.11 -3.02 -4.97
C LEU A 489 -31.56 -2.00 -6.03
N GLY A 490 -31.35 -2.26 -7.32
CA GLY A 490 -31.83 -1.37 -8.39
C GLY A 490 -33.35 -1.24 -8.44
N GLU A 491 -34.07 -2.36 -8.27
CA GLU A 491 -35.53 -2.37 -8.18
C GLU A 491 -36.04 -1.56 -6.97
N THR A 492 -35.34 -1.67 -5.83
CA THR A 492 -35.62 -0.87 -4.63
C THR A 492 -35.50 0.62 -4.90
N VAL A 493 -34.57 1.05 -5.76
CA VAL A 493 -34.41 2.46 -6.16
C VAL A 493 -35.46 2.89 -7.22
N GLY A 494 -36.30 1.96 -7.67
CA GLY A 494 -37.38 2.18 -8.62
C GLY A 494 -36.92 2.08 -10.07
N LEU A 495 -35.92 1.26 -10.36
CA LEU A 495 -35.52 0.92 -11.72
C LEU A 495 -36.26 -0.33 -12.20
N ASN A 496 -36.68 -0.32 -13.47
CA ASN A 496 -37.23 -1.49 -14.15
C ASN A 496 -36.13 -2.15 -15.00
N GLU A 497 -35.94 -3.46 -14.83
CA GLU A 497 -34.88 -4.20 -15.53
C GLU A 497 -35.07 -4.20 -17.05
N ASP A 498 -36.27 -4.41 -17.55
CA ASP A 498 -36.56 -4.49 -18.99
C ASP A 498 -36.36 -3.13 -19.69
N GLU A 499 -36.79 -2.04 -19.05
CA GLU A 499 -36.55 -0.69 -19.56
C GLU A 499 -35.05 -0.37 -19.62
N LYS A 500 -34.32 -0.69 -18.55
CA LYS A 500 -32.87 -0.43 -18.49
C LYS A 500 -32.09 -1.35 -19.43
N LYS A 501 -32.56 -2.58 -19.63
CA LYS A 501 -32.05 -3.49 -20.65
C LYS A 501 -32.18 -2.91 -22.05
N ALA A 502 -33.39 -2.49 -22.42
CA ALA A 502 -33.65 -1.91 -23.74
C ALA A 502 -32.77 -0.66 -23.98
N ALA A 503 -32.68 0.23 -22.98
CA ALA A 503 -31.83 1.41 -23.05
C ALA A 503 -30.33 1.06 -23.19
N TYR A 504 -29.85 0.08 -22.43
CA TYR A 504 -28.47 -0.39 -22.52
C TYR A 504 -28.15 -1.05 -23.87
N GLU A 505 -29.04 -1.89 -24.39
CA GLU A 505 -28.89 -2.52 -25.69
C GLU A 505 -28.88 -1.46 -26.81
N GLN A 506 -29.76 -0.46 -26.72
CA GLN A 506 -29.78 0.67 -27.65
C GLN A 506 -28.47 1.49 -27.59
N GLU A 507 -27.97 1.78 -26.38
CA GLU A 507 -26.71 2.51 -26.20
C GLU A 507 -25.50 1.70 -26.68
N LYS A 508 -25.48 0.39 -26.41
CA LYS A 508 -24.45 -0.54 -26.91
C LYS A 508 -24.45 -0.56 -28.43
N LEU A 509 -25.63 -0.65 -29.05
CA LEU A 509 -25.78 -0.55 -30.51
C LEU A 509 -25.26 0.80 -31.03
N ARG A 510 -25.60 1.91 -30.39
CA ARG A 510 -25.11 3.25 -30.75
C ARG A 510 -23.59 3.35 -30.70
N ARG A 511 -22.96 2.92 -29.60
CA ARG A 511 -21.49 2.93 -29.46
C ARG A 511 -20.81 2.04 -30.48
N THR A 512 -21.36 0.85 -30.76
CA THR A 512 -20.82 -0.02 -31.81
C THR A 512 -21.07 0.53 -33.22
N ALA A 513 -22.04 1.44 -33.39
CA ALA A 513 -22.30 2.11 -34.66
C ALA A 513 -21.31 3.22 -34.99
N ASP A 514 -20.49 3.63 -34.02
CA ASP A 514 -19.49 4.68 -34.15
C ASP A 514 -18.06 4.13 -34.39
N ILE A 515 -17.84 2.82 -34.24
CA ILE A 515 -16.54 2.16 -34.45
C ILE A 515 -16.62 1.02 -35.48
N CYS A 516 -15.54 0.82 -36.24
CA CYS A 516 -15.42 -0.25 -37.21
C CYS A 516 -15.22 -1.60 -36.48
N GLY A 517 -15.96 -2.63 -36.88
CA GLY A 517 -15.88 -3.98 -36.31
C GLY A 517 -14.61 -4.74 -36.70
N TRP A 518 -13.89 -4.28 -37.72
CA TRP A 518 -12.63 -4.90 -38.14
C TRP A 518 -11.48 -4.44 -37.24
N ARG A 519 -10.90 -5.36 -36.45
CA ARG A 519 -9.82 -5.05 -35.49
C ARG A 519 -8.59 -4.40 -36.10
N GLY A 520 -8.28 -4.68 -37.37
CA GLY A 520 -7.16 -4.08 -38.11
C GLY A 520 -7.45 -2.69 -38.68
N CYS A 521 -8.65 -2.13 -38.48
CA CYS A 521 -9.01 -0.80 -38.95
C CYS A 521 -8.62 0.27 -37.91
N ALA A 522 -8.10 1.42 -38.36
CA ALA A 522 -7.85 2.58 -37.47
C ALA A 522 -9.12 3.05 -36.74
N HIS A 523 -10.29 2.90 -37.36
CA HIS A 523 -11.58 3.23 -36.76
C HIS A 523 -12.14 2.15 -35.81
N HIS A 524 -11.39 1.09 -35.51
CA HIS A 524 -11.82 0.10 -34.50
C HIS A 524 -11.72 0.67 -33.08
N THR A 525 -10.67 1.45 -32.85
CA THR A 525 -10.36 2.10 -31.57
C THR A 525 -10.81 3.55 -31.52
N GLU A 526 -10.90 4.21 -32.69
CA GLU A 526 -11.30 5.60 -32.80
C GLU A 526 -12.71 5.75 -33.38
N VAL A 527 -13.50 6.65 -32.79
CA VAL A 527 -14.81 7.03 -33.33
C VAL A 527 -14.65 7.52 -34.77
N ALA A 528 -15.36 6.91 -35.71
CA ALA A 528 -15.29 7.20 -37.14
C ALA A 528 -15.97 8.54 -37.50
N ARG A 529 -15.42 9.66 -37.00
CA ARG A 529 -15.98 11.00 -37.20
C ARG A 529 -16.09 11.32 -38.70
N GLY A 530 -17.31 11.59 -39.16
CA GLY A 530 -17.59 11.94 -40.55
C GLY A 530 -17.67 10.76 -41.52
N ILE A 531 -17.53 9.52 -41.05
CA ILE A 531 -17.68 8.32 -41.88
C ILE A 531 -18.96 7.59 -41.49
N GLN A 532 -19.87 7.42 -42.43
CA GLN A 532 -21.07 6.62 -42.21
C GLN A 532 -20.70 5.13 -42.23
N LEU A 533 -20.70 4.49 -41.06
CA LEU A 533 -20.42 3.06 -40.98
C LEU A 533 -21.55 2.23 -41.61
N GLN A 534 -21.16 1.21 -42.36
CA GLN A 534 -22.06 0.25 -42.98
C GLN A 534 -22.33 -0.90 -42.03
N VAL A 535 -23.59 -1.07 -41.62
CA VAL A 535 -24.01 -2.20 -40.80
C VAL A 535 -23.93 -3.51 -41.60
N CYS A 536 -23.45 -4.58 -40.96
CA CYS A 536 -23.45 -5.92 -41.52
C CYS A 536 -24.89 -6.34 -41.84
N LYS A 537 -25.20 -6.54 -43.12
CA LYS A 537 -26.53 -6.96 -43.58
C LYS A 537 -27.00 -8.30 -43.01
N GLY A 538 -26.09 -9.13 -42.51
CA GLY A 538 -26.40 -10.42 -41.90
C GLY A 538 -26.85 -10.29 -40.45
N CYS A 539 -25.92 -9.98 -39.54
CA CYS A 539 -26.19 -9.96 -38.10
C CYS A 539 -26.76 -8.63 -37.59
N LYS A 540 -26.62 -7.52 -38.34
CA LYS A 540 -26.94 -6.15 -37.92
C LYS A 540 -26.25 -5.68 -36.63
N GLN A 541 -25.19 -6.37 -36.21
CA GLN A 541 -24.46 -6.09 -34.96
C GLN A 541 -23.08 -5.48 -35.20
N ALA A 542 -22.43 -5.80 -36.32
CA ALA A 542 -21.14 -5.22 -36.69
C ALA A 542 -21.30 -4.06 -37.67
N TRP A 543 -20.49 -3.02 -37.53
CA TRP A 543 -20.47 -1.83 -38.37
C TRP A 543 -19.09 -1.68 -39.00
N TYR A 544 -18.99 -1.27 -40.25
CA TYR A 544 -17.70 -1.20 -40.96
C TYR A 544 -17.54 0.13 -41.68
N CYS A 545 -16.35 0.73 -41.66
CA CYS A 545 -16.10 1.97 -42.41
C CYS A 545 -16.16 1.77 -43.93
N GLY A 546 -16.11 0.52 -44.40
CA GLY A 546 -16.29 0.16 -45.80
C GLY A 546 -16.33 -1.35 -46.02
N ARG A 547 -16.60 -1.74 -47.28
CA ARG A 547 -16.67 -3.16 -47.70
C ARG A 547 -15.35 -3.90 -47.52
N GLU A 548 -14.23 -3.20 -47.59
CA GLU A 548 -12.92 -3.79 -47.40
C GLU A 548 -12.73 -4.31 -45.98
N CYS A 549 -12.98 -3.47 -44.97
CA CYS A 549 -12.96 -3.88 -43.56
C CYS A 549 -13.96 -5.01 -43.28
N GLN A 550 -15.16 -4.95 -43.87
CA GLN A 550 -16.12 -6.05 -43.75
C GLN A 550 -15.57 -7.37 -44.33
N ARG A 551 -14.90 -7.34 -45.49
CA ARG A 551 -14.33 -8.52 -46.14
C ARG A 551 -13.16 -9.09 -45.34
N LEU A 552 -12.30 -8.23 -44.80
CA LEU A 552 -11.18 -8.62 -43.95
C LEU A 552 -11.70 -9.25 -42.64
N ASP A 553 -12.64 -8.60 -41.96
CA ASP A 553 -13.26 -9.17 -40.75
C ASP A 553 -14.00 -10.50 -41.02
N TRP A 554 -14.59 -10.64 -42.20
CA TRP A 554 -15.22 -11.88 -42.64
C TRP A 554 -14.23 -13.03 -42.82
N LYS A 555 -13.06 -12.75 -43.43
CA LYS A 555 -12.06 -13.78 -43.76
C LYS A 555 -11.09 -14.06 -42.62
N GLU A 556 -10.62 -13.00 -41.97
CA GLU A 556 -9.51 -13.01 -41.01
C GLU A 556 -10.01 -12.75 -39.58
N GLY A 557 -11.05 -11.93 -39.40
CA GLY A 557 -11.55 -11.52 -38.07
C GLY A 557 -12.51 -12.49 -37.38
N GLY A 558 -12.82 -13.61 -38.04
CA GLY A 558 -13.73 -14.62 -37.51
C GLY A 558 -15.20 -14.20 -37.51
N HIS A 559 -15.57 -13.08 -38.15
CA HIS A 559 -16.97 -12.65 -38.22
C HIS A 559 -17.86 -13.68 -38.90
N ARG A 560 -17.32 -14.41 -39.89
CA ARG A 560 -18.04 -15.51 -40.56
C ARG A 560 -18.61 -16.52 -39.56
N VAL A 561 -17.88 -16.85 -38.49
CA VAL A 561 -18.32 -17.84 -37.48
C VAL A 561 -19.40 -17.25 -36.56
N LYS A 562 -19.31 -15.95 -36.26
CA LYS A 562 -20.21 -15.23 -35.34
C LYS A 562 -21.51 -14.76 -36.01
N CYS A 563 -21.51 -14.57 -37.33
CA CYS A 563 -22.65 -14.01 -38.05
C CYS A 563 -23.85 -14.95 -38.03
N ARG A 564 -24.93 -14.53 -37.33
CA ARG A 564 -26.15 -15.33 -37.14
C ARG A 564 -26.85 -15.74 -38.44
N ARG A 565 -26.65 -15.02 -39.54
CA ARG A 565 -27.22 -15.35 -40.87
C ARG A 565 -26.79 -16.73 -41.39
N LEU A 566 -25.68 -17.30 -40.90
CA LEU A 566 -25.22 -18.63 -41.34
C LEU A 566 -25.73 -19.79 -40.46
N LYS A 567 -26.45 -19.50 -39.35
CA LYS A 567 -27.01 -20.51 -38.44
C LYS A 567 -28.52 -20.74 -38.63
N GLN A 568 -29.14 -20.03 -39.56
CA GLN A 568 -30.50 -20.25 -40.06
C GLN A 568 -30.40 -20.50 -41.56
#